data_AF-A0AAE1T146-F1
#
_entry.id   AF-A0AAE1T146-F1
#
_cell.length_a   1.000
_cell.length_b   1.000
_cell.length_c   1.000
_cell.angle_alpha   90.00
_cell.angle_beta   90.00
_cell.angle_gamma   90.00
#
_symmetry.space_group_name_H-M   'P 1'
#
loop_
_entity.id
_entity.type
_entity.pdbx_description
1 polymer ?
#
loop_
_entity_poly.entity_id
_entity_poly.type
_entity_poly.pdbx_seq_one_letter_code
_entity_poly.pdbx_strand_id
1 'polypeptide(L)'
;MTNCIDVSPETGFGALIRTPSTIFIDFILKILEKDMKIGLLRHRFSYSKDTLEIIVSSTIKNGLIKYWAPHAQTVIADAILLKTRIFFTNVSTKNITISHFVNSYKDDTNSYSFVLACGATNNATDADGGIWSPDSTYLPSSSSGNSITSKAKYQDPSLISYIPYMTARIFKTQTAYTFPISPKSRHWIILHFYPSSYDNLNCSNSFFSVTVGEFTLLNNFSASITAQALTQAYIIREFTIVPLQTATLNITFNPFSVYKDAFAFINGIDVVSMPEIFQAAPMVGFTD
;
A
#
# COMPACT_ATOMS: atom_id res chain seq x y z
N MET A 1 -14.01 -16.72 3.52
CA MET A 1 -12.59 -16.64 3.13
C MET A 1 -12.49 -15.55 2.10
N THR A 2 -11.81 -14.46 2.41
CA THR A 2 -11.54 -13.40 1.43
C THR A 2 -10.46 -13.96 0.52
N ASN A 3 -10.82 -14.32 -0.70
CA ASN A 3 -9.83 -14.76 -1.68
C ASN A 3 -8.86 -13.60 -1.95
N CYS A 4 -7.63 -13.94 -2.33
CA CYS A 4 -6.72 -12.98 -2.95
C CYS A 4 -7.41 -12.29 -4.13
N ILE A 5 -6.77 -11.28 -4.73
CA ILE A 5 -7.26 -10.65 -5.96
C ILE A 5 -7.11 -11.64 -7.14
N ASP A 6 -7.72 -12.82 -7.00
CA ASP A 6 -7.84 -13.93 -7.92
C ASP A 6 -9.32 -13.93 -8.33
N VAL A 7 -9.70 -12.99 -9.19
CA VAL A 7 -11.02 -13.04 -9.84
C VAL A 7 -10.91 -14.06 -10.98
N SER A 8 -10.96 -15.36 -10.65
CA SER A 8 -11.11 -16.41 -11.66
C SER A 8 -12.55 -16.39 -12.22
N PRO A 9 -12.75 -16.50 -13.54
CA PRO A 9 -14.07 -16.53 -14.14
C PRO A 9 -14.63 -17.97 -14.06
N GLU A 10 -15.40 -18.30 -13.02
CA GLU A 10 -16.19 -19.53 -13.03
C GLU A 10 -17.67 -19.28 -13.30
N THR A 11 -18.13 -20.05 -14.27
CA THR A 11 -19.43 -20.14 -14.89
C THR A 11 -20.54 -20.57 -13.91
N GLY A 12 -21.62 -19.79 -13.89
CA GLY A 12 -22.99 -20.29 -13.74
C GLY A 12 -23.40 -20.85 -12.37
N PHE A 13 -23.80 -19.96 -11.44
CA PHE A 13 -24.98 -20.18 -10.59
C PHE A 13 -25.55 -18.80 -10.20
N GLY A 14 -26.85 -18.61 -10.44
CA GLY A 14 -27.54 -17.34 -10.22
C GLY A 14 -27.60 -16.95 -8.74
N ALA A 15 -26.70 -16.07 -8.32
CA ALA A 15 -26.80 -15.31 -7.07
C ALA A 15 -27.02 -13.84 -7.43
N LEU A 16 -27.98 -13.18 -6.78
CA LEU A 16 -28.26 -11.75 -6.97
C LEU A 16 -26.96 -10.93 -6.88
N ILE A 17 -26.52 -10.42 -8.03
CA ILE A 17 -25.37 -9.52 -8.14
C ILE A 17 -25.77 -8.19 -7.48
N ARG A 18 -25.36 -8.00 -6.23
CA ARG A 18 -25.41 -6.69 -5.58
C ARG A 18 -24.32 -5.82 -6.19
N THR A 19 -24.72 -4.65 -6.71
CA THR A 19 -23.80 -3.70 -7.36
C THR A 19 -22.74 -3.23 -6.37
N PRO A 20 -21.51 -2.87 -6.82
CA PRO A 20 -20.42 -2.41 -5.96
C PRO A 20 -20.83 -1.26 -5.01
N SER A 21 -21.76 -0.42 -5.46
CA SER A 21 -22.34 0.66 -4.67
C SER A 21 -23.09 0.21 -3.42
N THR A 22 -23.77 -0.94 -3.45
CA THR A 22 -24.53 -1.47 -2.30
C THR A 22 -23.63 -2.14 -1.26
N ILE A 23 -22.53 -2.76 -1.70
CA ILE A 23 -21.53 -3.38 -0.82
C ILE A 23 -20.74 -2.30 -0.05
N PHE A 24 -20.42 -1.19 -0.72
CA PHE A 24 -19.75 -0.04 -0.12
C PHE A 24 -20.60 0.64 0.96
N ILE A 25 -21.91 0.76 0.74
CA ILE A 25 -22.86 1.33 1.72
C ILE A 25 -23.00 0.41 2.94
N ASP A 26 -23.15 -0.91 2.74
CA ASP A 26 -23.22 -1.87 3.84
C ASP A 26 -21.92 -1.90 4.68
N PHE A 27 -20.76 -1.63 4.07
CA PHE A 27 -19.46 -1.55 4.76
C PHE A 27 -19.32 -0.27 5.60
N ILE A 28 -19.70 0.89 5.05
CA ILE A 28 -19.74 2.16 5.79
C ILE A 28 -20.72 2.07 6.97
N LEU A 29 -21.90 1.46 6.77
CA LEU A 29 -22.90 1.26 7.84
C LEU A 29 -22.35 0.39 8.98
N LYS A 30 -21.60 -0.67 8.67
CA LYS A 30 -20.96 -1.53 9.68
C LYS A 30 -19.84 -0.83 10.45
N ILE A 31 -19.09 0.06 9.79
CA ILE A 31 -18.07 0.89 10.46
C ILE A 31 -18.74 1.88 11.42
N LEU A 32 -19.81 2.54 10.97
CA LEU A 32 -20.55 3.50 11.80
C LEU A 32 -21.28 2.85 12.99
N GLU A 33 -21.82 1.63 12.84
CA GLU A 33 -22.42 0.87 13.95
C GLU A 33 -21.37 0.45 15.00
N LYS A 34 -20.17 0.05 14.54
CA LYS A 34 -19.12 -0.47 15.43
C LYS A 34 -18.45 0.64 16.26
N ASP A 35 -18.28 1.83 15.68
CA ASP A 35 -17.55 2.91 16.32
C ASP A 35 -18.42 3.83 17.20
N MET A 36 -19.74 3.92 16.96
CA MET A 36 -20.59 4.91 17.66
C MET A 36 -21.51 4.35 18.77
N LYS A 37 -21.56 3.03 19.03
CA LYS A 37 -22.47 2.41 20.03
C LYS A 37 -23.93 2.91 19.95
N ILE A 38 -24.44 3.17 18.75
CA ILE A 38 -25.81 3.67 18.57
C ILE A 38 -26.74 2.49 18.37
N GLY A 39 -27.54 2.18 19.38
CA GLY A 39 -28.59 1.16 19.28
C GLY A 39 -29.68 1.55 18.29
N LEU A 40 -30.09 0.57 17.46
CA LEU A 40 -31.34 0.48 16.68
C LEU A 40 -32.11 1.81 16.48
N LEU A 41 -31.60 2.66 15.59
CA LEU A 41 -32.36 3.80 15.04
C LEU A 41 -32.74 3.49 13.59
N ARG A 42 -34.04 3.56 13.28
CA ARG A 42 -34.54 3.50 11.90
C ARG A 42 -34.20 4.80 11.20
N HIS A 43 -33.22 4.78 10.31
CA HIS A 43 -32.88 5.92 9.46
C HIS A 43 -33.64 5.85 8.13
N ARG A 44 -34.23 6.98 7.71
CA ARG A 44 -34.70 7.18 6.34
C ARG A 44 -33.71 8.10 5.64
N PHE A 45 -33.24 7.68 4.48
CA PHE A 45 -32.46 8.49 3.56
C PHE A 45 -33.36 8.84 2.36
N SER A 46 -33.42 10.11 1.97
CA SER A 46 -34.10 10.58 0.76
C SER A 46 -33.12 11.35 -0.12
N TYR A 47 -33.27 11.25 -1.44
CA TYR A 47 -32.37 11.87 -2.42
C TYR A 47 -33.18 12.73 -3.40
N SER A 48 -32.72 13.96 -3.63
CA SER A 48 -33.19 14.84 -4.71
C SER A 48 -32.09 14.98 -5.77
N LYS A 49 -32.45 14.96 -7.04
CA LYS A 49 -31.48 14.99 -8.16
C LYS A 49 -30.73 16.32 -8.29
N ASP A 50 -31.26 17.39 -7.70
CA ASP A 50 -30.81 18.75 -8.04
C ASP A 50 -30.01 19.43 -6.91
N THR A 51 -29.90 18.81 -5.72
CA THR A 51 -29.03 19.25 -4.62
C THR A 51 -28.57 18.04 -3.79
N LEU A 52 -27.25 17.86 -3.62
CA LEU A 52 -26.65 16.87 -2.71
C LEU A 52 -26.81 17.34 -1.25
N GLU A 53 -28.01 17.26 -0.71
CA GLU A 53 -28.27 17.37 0.73
C GLU A 53 -28.47 15.97 1.34
N ILE A 54 -27.63 15.61 2.32
CA ILE A 54 -27.86 14.45 3.18
C ILE A 54 -28.56 14.95 4.45
N ILE A 55 -29.88 14.78 4.52
CA ILE A 55 -30.66 15.09 5.73
C ILE A 55 -30.73 13.83 6.59
N VAL A 56 -29.97 13.79 7.68
CA VAL A 56 -30.12 12.76 8.72
C VAL A 56 -31.17 13.24 9.72
N SER A 57 -32.41 12.78 9.59
CA SER A 57 -33.44 13.00 10.61
C SER A 57 -33.52 11.79 11.54
N SER A 58 -33.28 11.98 12.83
CA SER A 58 -33.72 11.02 13.86
C SER A 58 -35.08 11.48 14.40
N THR A 59 -36.02 10.54 14.56
CA THR A 59 -37.28 10.81 15.24
C THR A 59 -37.15 10.28 16.67
N ILE A 60 -36.77 11.15 17.60
CA ILE A 60 -37.01 10.89 19.02
C ILE A 60 -38.44 11.38 19.29
N LYS A 61 -39.25 10.61 20.00
CA LYS A 61 -40.50 11.13 20.59
C LYS A 61 -40.10 12.34 21.44
N ASN A 62 -40.34 13.56 20.94
CA ASN A 62 -40.14 14.88 21.54
C ASN A 62 -38.85 15.68 21.18
N GLY A 63 -38.48 15.75 19.89
CA GLY A 63 -37.70 16.90 19.38
C GLY A 63 -36.66 16.58 18.31
N LEU A 64 -36.53 17.48 17.32
CA LEU A 64 -35.51 17.45 16.26
C LEU A 64 -34.20 18.08 16.77
N ILE A 65 -33.09 17.35 16.73
CA ILE A 65 -31.73 17.89 16.95
C ILE A 65 -30.97 17.81 15.62
N LYS A 66 -30.49 18.95 15.12
CA LYS A 66 -29.55 19.02 13.98
C LYS A 66 -28.12 18.95 14.52
N TYR A 67 -27.35 17.94 14.12
CA TYR A 67 -25.92 17.86 14.45
C TYR A 67 -25.08 18.51 13.35
N TRP A 68 -24.09 19.32 13.75
CA TRP A 68 -23.04 19.86 12.88
C TRP A 68 -21.72 19.21 13.31
N ALA A 69 -21.10 18.41 12.45
CA ALA A 69 -19.84 17.71 12.74
C ALA A 69 -18.75 18.17 11.76
N PRO A 70 -17.68 18.86 12.21
CA PRO A 70 -16.62 19.37 11.35
C PRO A 70 -15.75 18.28 10.68
N HIS A 71 -15.80 17.05 11.18
CA HIS A 71 -14.96 15.94 10.70
C HIS A 71 -15.55 15.15 9.52
N ALA A 72 -16.73 15.53 9.01
CA ALA A 72 -17.34 14.91 7.84
C ALA A 72 -16.90 15.53 6.51
N GLN A 73 -16.22 16.68 6.52
CA GLN A 73 -15.82 17.39 5.30
C GLN A 73 -14.69 16.69 4.52
N THR A 74 -13.77 16.01 5.20
CA THR A 74 -12.64 15.32 4.53
C THR A 74 -13.08 14.05 3.79
N VAL A 75 -14.04 13.29 4.33
CA VAL A 75 -14.52 12.05 3.69
C VAL A 75 -15.46 12.32 2.50
N ILE A 76 -16.18 13.46 2.53
CA ILE A 76 -17.10 13.85 1.45
C ILE A 76 -16.34 14.54 0.30
N ALA A 77 -15.25 15.27 0.57
CA ALA A 77 -14.44 15.90 -0.47
C ALA A 77 -13.84 14.87 -1.45
N ASP A 78 -13.36 13.73 -0.93
CA ASP A 78 -12.82 12.65 -1.78
C ASP A 78 -13.93 11.91 -2.54
N ALA A 79 -15.16 11.85 -2.00
CA ALA A 79 -16.30 11.24 -2.68
C ALA A 79 -16.90 12.14 -3.79
N ILE A 80 -16.79 13.47 -3.65
CA ILE A 80 -17.25 14.45 -4.65
C ILE A 80 -16.32 14.45 -5.88
N LEU A 81 -15.00 14.21 -5.71
CA LEU A 81 -14.08 14.10 -6.84
C LEU A 81 -14.33 12.88 -7.73
N LEU A 82 -15.02 11.85 -7.22
CA LEU A 82 -15.24 10.58 -7.93
C LEU A 82 -16.48 10.55 -8.84
N LYS A 83 -17.30 11.62 -8.88
CA LYS A 83 -18.57 11.62 -9.65
C LYS A 83 -18.68 12.64 -10.78
N THR A 84 -17.77 13.59 -10.93
CA THR A 84 -17.75 14.46 -12.12
C THR A 84 -16.93 13.80 -13.23
N ARG A 85 -17.62 13.17 -14.19
CA ARG A 85 -17.09 12.91 -15.53
C ARG A 85 -16.70 14.25 -16.17
N ILE A 86 -15.43 14.64 -16.04
CA ILE A 86 -14.84 15.69 -16.85
C ILE A 86 -14.08 14.98 -17.97
N PHE A 87 -14.53 15.22 -19.20
CA PHE A 87 -13.80 14.90 -20.42
C PHE A 87 -12.44 15.63 -20.36
N PHE A 88 -11.37 14.92 -19.98
CA PHE A 88 -10.04 15.36 -20.34
C PHE A 88 -9.79 14.90 -21.79
N THR A 89 -9.98 15.84 -22.70
CA THR A 89 -9.35 15.78 -24.03
C THR A 89 -7.88 15.48 -23.83
N ASN A 90 -7.35 14.50 -24.59
CA ASN A 90 -5.94 14.15 -24.65
C ASN A 90 -5.05 15.39 -24.73
N VAL A 91 -4.51 15.81 -23.60
CA VAL A 91 -3.26 16.56 -23.58
C VAL A 91 -2.23 15.54 -23.15
N SER A 92 -1.48 15.07 -24.15
CA SER A 92 -0.22 14.37 -23.94
C SER A 92 0.73 15.32 -23.21
N THR A 93 0.64 15.37 -21.88
CA THR A 93 1.78 15.76 -21.07
C THR A 93 2.67 14.52 -21.01
N LYS A 94 3.59 14.45 -21.98
CA LYS A 94 4.71 13.52 -22.01
C LYS A 94 5.24 13.28 -20.60
N ASN A 95 5.56 12.02 -20.33
CA ASN A 95 6.37 11.50 -19.23
C ASN A 95 7.65 12.33 -19.03
N ILE A 96 7.53 13.44 -18.32
CA ILE A 96 8.65 14.26 -17.88
C ILE A 96 8.43 14.43 -16.39
N THR A 97 9.48 14.12 -15.62
CA THR A 97 9.65 14.34 -14.17
C THR A 97 9.43 13.17 -13.19
N ILE A 98 9.76 11.94 -13.55
CA ILE A 98 10.27 10.94 -12.56
C ILE A 98 11.66 10.45 -12.98
N SER A 99 11.84 10.19 -14.28
CA SER A 99 13.13 9.89 -14.89
C SER A 99 14.20 10.98 -14.68
N HIS A 100 13.79 12.25 -14.50
CA HIS A 100 14.72 13.35 -14.24
C HIS A 100 15.21 13.41 -12.78
N PHE A 101 14.42 13.01 -11.79
CA PHE A 101 14.85 13.09 -10.39
C PHE A 101 15.85 11.98 -10.04
N VAL A 102 15.63 10.76 -10.57
CA VAL A 102 16.55 9.63 -10.37
C VAL A 102 17.85 9.81 -11.19
N ASN A 103 17.78 10.36 -12.40
CA ASN A 103 19.00 10.64 -13.19
C ASN A 103 19.76 11.90 -12.73
N SER A 104 19.09 12.86 -12.08
CA SER A 104 19.75 14.06 -11.53
C SER A 104 20.62 13.77 -10.30
N TYR A 105 20.45 12.62 -9.64
CA TYR A 105 21.18 12.28 -8.41
C TYR A 105 22.36 11.35 -8.61
N LYS A 106 22.73 11.04 -9.86
CA LYS A 106 23.93 10.26 -10.18
C LYS A 106 25.26 11.03 -10.02
N ASP A 107 25.23 12.26 -9.52
CA ASP A 107 26.40 13.13 -9.42
C ASP A 107 26.97 13.28 -8.00
N ASP A 108 26.74 12.29 -7.13
CA ASP A 108 27.57 12.15 -5.93
C ASP A 108 28.21 10.76 -5.94
N THR A 109 29.54 10.73 -5.98
CA THR A 109 30.37 9.52 -6.10
C THR A 109 30.26 8.57 -4.88
N ASN A 110 29.43 8.93 -3.90
CA ASN A 110 29.07 8.16 -2.69
C ASN A 110 27.56 7.83 -2.58
N SER A 111 26.77 7.97 -3.65
CA SER A 111 25.34 7.65 -3.63
C SER A 111 25.12 6.15 -3.81
N TYR A 112 24.55 5.49 -2.78
CA TYR A 112 24.10 4.11 -2.88
C TYR A 112 22.69 4.10 -3.49
N SER A 113 22.48 3.25 -4.49
CA SER A 113 21.18 3.04 -5.12
C SER A 113 20.98 1.55 -5.38
N PHE A 114 20.02 0.97 -4.70
CA PHE A 114 19.62 -0.43 -4.84
C PHE A 114 18.19 -0.46 -5.35
N VAL A 115 17.96 -1.17 -6.45
CA VAL A 115 16.65 -1.36 -7.09
C VAL A 115 16.51 -2.86 -7.32
N LEU A 116 15.77 -3.54 -6.44
CA LEU A 116 15.80 -4.99 -6.32
C LEU A 116 14.45 -5.62 -6.65
N ALA A 117 14.44 -6.57 -7.58
CA ALA A 117 13.29 -7.43 -7.85
C ALA A 117 13.42 -8.69 -6.99
N CYS A 118 12.65 -8.76 -5.92
CA CYS A 118 12.73 -9.81 -4.92
C CYS A 118 12.24 -11.15 -5.46
N GLY A 119 13.10 -12.17 -5.37
CA GLY A 119 12.82 -13.49 -5.93
C GLY A 119 13.09 -13.62 -7.43
N ALA A 120 13.54 -12.57 -8.10
CA ALA A 120 14.09 -12.67 -9.45
C ALA A 120 15.48 -13.35 -9.44
N THR A 121 15.82 -14.05 -10.53
CA THR A 121 17.13 -14.71 -10.68
C THR A 121 18.08 -13.94 -11.58
N ASN A 122 17.56 -13.08 -12.45
CA ASN A 122 18.31 -12.31 -13.41
C ASN A 122 17.87 -10.85 -13.36
N ASN A 123 18.71 -9.95 -13.86
CA ASN A 123 18.33 -8.56 -14.07
C ASN A 123 17.15 -8.48 -15.05
N ALA A 124 16.24 -7.54 -14.81
CA ALA A 124 15.09 -7.31 -15.67
C ALA A 124 14.78 -5.82 -15.76
N THR A 125 14.11 -5.42 -16.84
CA THR A 125 13.70 -4.04 -17.07
C THR A 125 12.18 -3.94 -16.90
N ASP A 126 11.72 -2.92 -16.18
CA ASP A 126 10.28 -2.62 -16.06
C ASP A 126 9.74 -1.86 -17.30
N ALA A 127 8.45 -1.55 -17.29
CA ALA A 127 7.80 -0.83 -18.38
C ALA A 127 8.28 0.62 -18.56
N ASP A 128 8.87 1.22 -17.52
CA ASP A 128 9.40 2.60 -17.53
C ASP A 128 10.90 2.64 -17.91
N GLY A 129 11.52 1.49 -18.17
CA GLY A 129 12.93 1.38 -18.51
C GLY A 129 13.87 1.26 -17.30
N GLY A 130 13.34 1.14 -16.08
CA GLY A 130 14.10 0.92 -14.85
C GLY A 130 14.72 -0.47 -14.83
N ILE A 131 16.00 -0.57 -14.45
CA ILE A 131 16.74 -1.84 -14.35
C ILE A 131 16.67 -2.33 -12.92
N TRP A 132 16.12 -3.53 -12.73
CA TRP A 132 15.97 -4.21 -11.45
C TRP A 132 16.95 -5.38 -11.35
N SER A 133 17.66 -5.46 -10.23
CA SER A 133 18.62 -6.55 -9.96
C SER A 133 18.00 -7.62 -9.04
N PRO A 134 18.46 -8.87 -9.08
CA PRO A 134 18.14 -9.89 -8.09
C PRO A 134 18.49 -9.45 -6.67
N ASP A 135 17.71 -9.92 -5.70
CA ASP A 135 17.83 -9.52 -4.30
C ASP A 135 18.74 -10.42 -3.45
N SER A 136 19.13 -11.59 -3.98
CA SER A 136 19.79 -12.65 -3.22
C SER A 136 21.15 -12.26 -2.62
N THR A 137 21.87 -11.30 -3.23
CA THR A 137 23.18 -10.84 -2.73
C THR A 137 23.08 -10.02 -1.44
N TYR A 138 21.88 -9.51 -1.12
CA TYR A 138 21.64 -8.66 0.05
C TYR A 138 21.02 -9.42 1.23
N LEU A 139 20.87 -10.74 1.07
CA LEU A 139 20.43 -11.64 2.12
C LEU A 139 21.64 -12.39 2.69
N PRO A 140 21.69 -12.65 4.01
CA PRO A 140 22.78 -13.43 4.58
C PRO A 140 22.72 -14.86 4.06
N SER A 141 23.87 -15.47 3.79
CA SER A 141 23.95 -16.86 3.33
C SER A 141 23.34 -17.86 4.32
N SER A 142 23.28 -17.52 5.62
CA SER A 142 22.56 -18.27 6.66
C SER A 142 21.04 -18.21 6.55
N SER A 143 20.48 -17.33 5.71
CA SER A 143 19.05 -17.29 5.38
C SER A 143 18.67 -18.26 4.26
N SER A 144 19.64 -19.01 3.71
CA SER A 144 19.38 -20.12 2.79
C SER A 144 18.55 -21.20 3.51
N GLY A 145 17.23 -21.19 3.29
CA GLY A 145 16.25 -22.05 3.96
C GLY A 145 15.16 -21.29 4.75
N ASN A 146 15.39 -20.01 5.08
CA ASN A 146 14.41 -19.18 5.79
C ASN A 146 13.48 -18.39 4.86
N SER A 147 13.82 -18.34 3.56
CA SER A 147 13.01 -17.69 2.54
C SER A 147 12.72 -18.60 1.34
N ILE A 148 11.59 -18.35 0.70
CA ILE A 148 11.14 -19.03 -0.51
C ILE A 148 10.95 -17.96 -1.59
N THR A 149 11.32 -18.26 -2.83
CA THR A 149 11.00 -17.41 -3.98
C THR A 149 9.83 -18.02 -4.74
N SER A 150 8.90 -17.19 -5.20
CA SER A 150 7.72 -17.67 -5.92
C SER A 150 7.25 -16.66 -6.95
N LYS A 151 6.61 -17.16 -8.01
CA LYS A 151 5.89 -16.32 -8.97
C LYS A 151 4.45 -16.17 -8.52
N ALA A 152 3.88 -15.00 -8.77
CA ALA A 152 2.46 -14.78 -8.60
C ALA A 152 1.68 -15.72 -9.53
N LYS A 153 0.63 -16.37 -9.01
CA LYS A 153 -0.22 -17.28 -9.79
C LYS A 153 -1.13 -16.54 -10.77
N TYR A 154 -1.49 -15.31 -10.44
CA TYR A 154 -2.34 -14.47 -11.25
C TYR A 154 -1.58 -13.19 -11.60
N GLN A 155 -1.86 -12.68 -12.80
CA GLN A 155 -1.39 -11.38 -13.24
C GLN A 155 -2.59 -10.48 -13.40
N ASP A 156 -2.71 -9.48 -12.53
CA ASP A 156 -3.77 -8.50 -12.65
C ASP A 156 -3.56 -7.62 -13.90
N PRO A 157 -4.60 -7.42 -14.74
CA PRO A 157 -4.50 -6.58 -15.93
C PRO A 157 -4.17 -5.11 -15.64
N SER A 158 -4.34 -4.65 -14.39
CA SER A 158 -3.95 -3.30 -13.98
C SER A 158 -2.46 -3.16 -13.67
N LEU A 159 -1.68 -4.25 -13.69
CA LEU A 159 -0.22 -4.17 -13.53
C LEU A 159 0.39 -3.53 -14.77
N ILE A 160 1.01 -2.35 -14.58
CA ILE A 160 1.72 -1.61 -15.63
C ILE A 160 2.98 -2.39 -16.09
N SER A 161 3.59 -3.15 -15.18
CA SER A 161 4.80 -3.92 -15.44
C SER A 161 4.75 -5.26 -14.69
N TYR A 162 5.39 -6.28 -15.28
CA TYR A 162 5.66 -7.56 -14.62
C TYR A 162 6.70 -7.43 -13.51
N ILE A 163 7.66 -6.52 -13.70
CA ILE A 163 8.77 -6.28 -12.78
C ILE A 163 8.40 -5.05 -11.93
N PRO A 164 8.54 -5.11 -10.59
CA PRO A 164 8.99 -6.25 -9.76
C PRO A 164 7.86 -7.20 -9.32
N TYR A 165 6.60 -6.93 -9.66
CA TYR A 165 5.41 -7.49 -9.00
C TYR A 165 5.16 -8.99 -9.19
N MET A 166 5.54 -9.58 -10.32
CA MET A 166 5.23 -10.98 -10.63
C MET A 166 6.13 -12.00 -9.94
N THR A 167 7.21 -11.55 -9.29
CA THR A 167 8.06 -12.36 -8.41
C THR A 167 7.96 -11.84 -6.99
N ALA A 168 8.04 -12.75 -6.02
CA ALA A 168 8.15 -12.38 -4.61
C ALA A 168 9.19 -13.25 -3.91
N ARG A 169 9.77 -12.68 -2.86
CA ARG A 169 10.40 -13.45 -1.80
C ARG A 169 9.48 -13.50 -0.59
N ILE A 170 9.41 -14.66 0.04
CA ILE A 170 8.51 -15.01 1.13
C ILE A 170 9.34 -15.43 2.33
N PHE A 171 9.01 -14.95 3.52
CA PHE A 171 9.69 -15.26 4.77
C PHE A 171 8.70 -15.91 5.74
N LYS A 172 9.05 -17.10 6.24
CA LYS A 172 8.29 -17.78 7.31
C LYS A 172 8.86 -17.49 8.70
N THR A 173 10.08 -16.96 8.76
CA THR A 173 10.77 -16.54 9.97
C THR A 173 11.36 -15.15 9.76
N GLN A 174 11.70 -14.48 10.86
CA GLN A 174 12.31 -13.17 10.81
C GLN A 174 13.57 -13.19 9.93
N THR A 175 13.60 -12.31 8.93
CA THR A 175 14.72 -12.23 7.96
C THR A 175 15.01 -10.77 7.65
N ALA A 176 16.30 -10.43 7.56
CA ALA A 176 16.75 -9.08 7.25
C ALA A 176 17.53 -9.04 5.93
N TYR A 177 17.23 -8.05 5.09
CA TYR A 177 18.14 -7.60 4.05
C TYR A 177 19.16 -6.65 4.63
N THR A 178 20.42 -6.74 4.19
CA THR A 178 21.49 -5.84 4.59
C THR A 178 22.04 -5.09 3.38
N PHE A 179 21.98 -3.77 3.46
CA PHE A 179 22.46 -2.86 2.43
C PHE A 179 23.66 -2.08 2.94
N PRO A 180 24.78 -2.01 2.21
CA PRO A 180 25.80 -1.02 2.51
C PRO A 180 25.25 0.37 2.17
N ILE A 181 25.40 1.32 3.09
CA ILE A 181 24.88 2.68 2.94
C ILE A 181 25.89 3.72 3.43
N SER A 182 25.71 4.98 3.01
CA SER A 182 26.43 6.11 3.58
C SER A 182 25.87 6.44 4.96
N PRO A 183 26.70 6.45 6.04
CA PRO A 183 26.24 6.74 7.41
C PRO A 183 25.68 8.15 7.60
N LYS A 184 26.05 9.08 6.71
CA LYS A 184 25.73 10.51 6.81
C LYS A 184 24.57 10.93 5.91
N SER A 185 24.14 10.05 5.01
CA SER A 185 23.07 10.35 4.07
C SER A 185 21.72 9.95 4.65
N ARG A 186 20.69 10.73 4.31
CA ARG A 186 19.30 10.28 4.42
C ARG A 186 19.05 9.26 3.33
N HIS A 187 18.18 8.29 3.58
CA HIS A 187 17.84 7.25 2.61
C HIS A 187 16.33 7.21 2.36
N TRP A 188 15.95 7.09 1.10
CA TRP A 188 14.59 6.81 0.65
C TRP A 188 14.44 5.30 0.47
N ILE A 189 13.44 4.72 1.13
CA ILE A 189 13.10 3.30 1.07
C ILE A 189 11.73 3.17 0.43
N ILE A 190 11.65 2.36 -0.63
CA ILE A 190 10.40 2.04 -1.32
C ILE A 190 10.19 0.53 -1.27
N LEU A 191 9.03 0.11 -0.78
CA LEU A 191 8.65 -1.30 -0.65
C LEU A 191 7.46 -1.59 -1.55
N HIS A 192 7.61 -2.59 -2.42
CA HIS A 192 6.60 -3.00 -3.40
C HIS A 192 5.93 -4.31 -3.00
N PHE A 193 4.60 -4.31 -2.91
CA PHE A 193 3.80 -5.47 -2.55
C PHE A 193 2.69 -5.72 -3.58
N TYR A 194 2.66 -6.91 -4.15
CA TYR A 194 1.57 -7.43 -4.98
C TYR A 194 0.90 -8.59 -4.25
N PRO A 195 -0.24 -8.39 -3.57
CA PRO A 195 -0.91 -9.45 -2.81
C PRO A 195 -1.62 -10.47 -3.72
N SER A 196 -0.84 -11.36 -4.33
CA SER A 196 -1.29 -12.54 -5.08
C SER A 196 -1.12 -13.83 -4.26
N SER A 197 -1.68 -14.92 -4.74
CA SER A 197 -1.31 -16.27 -4.30
C SER A 197 0.12 -16.60 -4.77
N TYR A 198 0.95 -17.13 -3.85
CA TYR A 198 2.34 -17.53 -4.09
C TYR A 198 2.63 -18.91 -3.49
N ASP A 199 3.11 -19.88 -4.27
CA ASP A 199 3.44 -21.24 -3.77
C ASP A 199 2.37 -21.90 -2.86
N ASN A 200 1.09 -21.72 -3.24
CA ASN A 200 -0.10 -22.15 -2.47
C ASN A 200 -0.33 -21.42 -1.13
N LEU A 201 0.49 -20.42 -0.81
CA LEU A 201 0.24 -19.51 0.30
C LEU A 201 -0.79 -18.47 -0.13
N ASN A 202 -1.85 -18.36 0.67
CA ASN A 202 -2.89 -17.37 0.47
C ASN A 202 -2.45 -16.04 1.08
N CYS A 203 -2.44 -14.98 0.28
CA CYS A 203 -2.09 -13.61 0.69
C CYS A 203 -2.93 -13.07 1.87
N SER A 204 -4.11 -13.64 2.14
CA SER A 204 -4.93 -13.27 3.31
C SER A 204 -4.31 -13.71 4.64
N ASN A 205 -3.39 -14.67 4.64
CA ASN A 205 -2.62 -15.08 5.82
C ASN A 205 -1.35 -14.25 6.02
N SER A 206 -1.05 -13.32 5.10
CA SER A 206 0.14 -12.49 5.22
C SER A 206 -0.10 -11.32 6.17
N PHE A 207 0.49 -11.45 7.37
CA PHE A 207 0.56 -10.41 8.39
C PHE A 207 1.98 -10.34 8.93
N PHE A 208 2.60 -9.17 8.85
CA PHE A 208 4.00 -9.00 9.24
C PHE A 208 4.31 -7.55 9.65
N SER A 209 5.45 -7.37 10.31
CA SER A 209 6.07 -6.05 10.49
C SER A 209 7.30 -5.90 9.61
N VAL A 210 7.64 -4.64 9.30
CA VAL A 210 8.89 -4.26 8.67
C VAL A 210 9.58 -3.22 9.55
N THR A 211 10.84 -3.46 9.91
CA THR A 211 11.63 -2.56 10.74
C THR A 211 12.96 -2.20 10.07
N VAL A 212 13.46 -1.00 10.39
CA VAL A 212 14.78 -0.51 10.01
C VAL A 212 15.43 0.08 11.26
N GLY A 213 16.45 -0.62 11.80
CA GLY A 213 17.01 -0.26 13.10
C GLY A 213 15.92 -0.25 14.18
N GLU A 214 15.75 0.88 14.85
CA GLU A 214 14.72 1.09 15.88
C GLU A 214 13.36 1.55 15.30
N PHE A 215 13.31 1.87 14.01
CA PHE A 215 12.10 2.36 13.35
C PHE A 215 11.21 1.20 12.91
N THR A 216 9.94 1.22 13.28
CA THR A 216 8.93 0.33 12.73
C THR A 216 8.23 1.02 11.57
N LEU A 217 8.45 0.53 10.35
CA LEU A 217 7.84 1.09 9.13
C LEU A 217 6.43 0.58 8.92
N LEU A 218 6.25 -0.72 9.16
CA LEU A 218 4.97 -1.43 9.02
C LEU A 218 4.77 -2.33 10.23
N ASN A 219 3.55 -2.41 10.75
CA ASN A 219 3.22 -3.24 11.90
C ASN A 219 1.87 -3.93 11.68
N ASN A 220 1.80 -5.25 11.91
CA ASN A 220 0.62 -6.07 11.63
C ASN A 220 0.03 -5.79 10.23
N PHE A 221 0.91 -5.58 9.24
CA PHE A 221 0.54 -5.12 7.91
C PHE A 221 0.01 -6.28 7.08
N SER A 222 -1.09 -6.03 6.38
CA SER A 222 -1.67 -6.91 5.37
C SER A 222 -1.78 -6.16 4.05
N ALA A 223 -0.98 -6.57 3.07
CA ALA A 223 -1.03 -6.02 1.73
C ALA A 223 -2.38 -6.30 1.05
N SER A 224 -2.96 -7.49 1.29
CA SER A 224 -4.25 -7.89 0.69
C SER A 224 -5.41 -7.02 1.19
N ILE A 225 -5.51 -6.79 2.50
CA ILE A 225 -6.53 -5.88 3.07
C ILE A 225 -6.33 -4.45 2.56
N THR A 226 -5.08 -3.99 2.52
CA THR A 226 -4.75 -2.63 2.05
C THR A 226 -5.13 -2.44 0.58
N ALA A 227 -4.75 -3.38 -0.29
CA ALA A 227 -5.05 -3.39 -1.72
C ALA A 227 -6.56 -3.42 -1.98
N GLN A 228 -7.28 -4.28 -1.25
CA GLN A 228 -8.74 -4.35 -1.33
C GLN A 228 -9.42 -3.03 -0.93
N ALA A 229 -8.99 -2.42 0.18
CA ALA A 229 -9.56 -1.16 0.66
C ALA A 229 -9.31 0.00 -0.30
N LEU A 230 -8.17 0.00 -0.99
CA LEU A 230 -7.80 1.04 -1.97
C LEU A 230 -8.26 0.72 -3.39
N THR A 231 -8.86 -0.45 -3.63
CA THR A 231 -9.20 -0.95 -4.98
C THR A 231 -8.00 -0.95 -5.93
N GLN A 232 -6.82 -1.31 -5.43
CA GLN A 232 -5.56 -1.38 -6.19
C GLN A 232 -5.07 -2.84 -6.26
N ALA A 233 -4.41 -3.21 -7.34
CA ALA A 233 -3.84 -4.55 -7.47
C ALA A 233 -2.55 -4.72 -6.67
N TYR A 234 -1.76 -3.65 -6.52
CA TYR A 234 -0.46 -3.63 -5.82
C TYR A 234 -0.37 -2.40 -4.91
N ILE A 235 0.55 -2.44 -3.95
CA ILE A 235 0.80 -1.40 -2.96
C ILE A 235 2.28 -1.01 -3.01
N ILE A 236 2.53 0.30 -3.02
CA ILE A 236 3.85 0.89 -2.83
C ILE A 236 3.84 1.61 -1.48
N ARG A 237 4.88 1.41 -0.68
CA ARG A 237 5.10 2.12 0.58
C ARG A 237 6.45 2.83 0.55
N GLU A 238 6.43 4.13 0.75
CA GLU A 238 7.60 5.00 0.69
C GLU A 238 7.92 5.56 2.08
N PHE A 239 9.19 5.54 2.46
CA PHE A 239 9.67 6.03 3.74
C PHE A 239 11.01 6.74 3.57
N THR A 240 11.25 7.80 4.32
CA THR A 240 12.58 8.43 4.40
C THR A 240 13.18 8.19 5.78
N ILE A 241 14.36 7.59 5.82
CA ILE A 241 15.07 7.25 7.05
C ILE A 241 16.20 8.24 7.27
N VAL A 242 16.24 8.82 8.47
CA VAL A 242 17.30 9.73 8.92
C VAL A 242 18.67 9.03 8.86
N PRO A 243 19.77 9.79 8.76
CA PRO A 243 21.11 9.21 8.82
C PRO A 243 21.29 8.30 10.05
N LEU A 244 21.62 7.03 9.80
CA LEU A 244 21.68 5.99 10.85
C LEU A 244 23.00 5.97 11.62
N GLN A 245 24.00 6.76 11.21
CA GLN A 245 25.37 6.72 11.75
C GLN A 245 26.05 5.33 11.66
N THR A 246 25.51 4.44 10.83
CA THR A 246 26.03 3.10 10.54
C THR A 246 26.38 2.98 9.06
N ALA A 247 27.32 2.09 8.73
CA ALA A 247 27.68 1.78 7.33
C ALA A 247 26.71 0.79 6.66
N THR A 248 25.74 0.28 7.41
CA THR A 248 24.76 -0.70 6.93
C THR A 248 23.35 -0.34 7.37
N LEU A 249 22.40 -0.69 6.52
CA LEU A 249 20.97 -0.57 6.76
C LEU A 249 20.35 -1.95 6.68
N ASN A 250 19.65 -2.35 7.75
CA ASN A 250 18.96 -3.64 7.82
C ASN A 250 17.45 -3.44 7.69
N ILE A 251 16.85 -3.96 6.63
CA ILE A 251 15.38 -4.01 6.48
C ILE A 251 14.91 -5.39 6.94
N THR A 252 14.28 -5.45 8.11
CA THR A 252 13.87 -6.71 8.73
C THR A 252 12.39 -6.95 8.54
N PHE A 253 12.05 -8.07 7.91
CA PHE A 253 10.70 -8.58 7.76
C PHE A 253 10.43 -9.62 8.85
N ASN A 254 9.37 -9.42 9.63
CA ASN A 254 9.01 -10.32 10.72
C ASN A 254 7.54 -10.75 10.62
N PRO A 255 7.26 -12.01 10.22
CA PRO A 255 5.90 -12.56 10.24
C PRO A 255 5.30 -12.54 11.64
N PHE A 256 4.00 -12.23 11.74
CA PHE A 256 3.29 -12.24 13.03
C PHE A 256 2.95 -13.67 13.45
N SER A 257 3.80 -14.28 14.28
CA SER A 257 3.66 -15.66 14.77
C SER A 257 2.37 -15.94 15.55
N VAL A 258 1.66 -14.91 16.00
CA VAL A 258 0.34 -15.02 16.65
C VAL A 258 -0.72 -15.55 15.68
N TYR A 259 -0.61 -15.27 14.37
CA TYR A 259 -1.52 -15.83 13.38
C TYR A 259 -0.94 -17.12 12.81
N LYS A 260 -1.81 -18.14 12.74
CA LYS A 260 -1.45 -19.42 12.16
C LYS A 260 -1.05 -19.24 10.69
N ASP A 261 0.05 -19.86 10.29
CA ASP A 261 0.58 -19.85 8.92
C ASP A 261 0.91 -18.43 8.39
N ALA A 262 1.16 -17.48 9.30
CA ALA A 262 1.59 -16.14 8.93
C ALA A 262 2.92 -16.14 8.19
N PHE A 263 3.02 -15.29 7.18
CA PHE A 263 4.24 -15.08 6.43
C PHE A 263 4.38 -13.61 6.03
N ALA A 264 5.62 -13.18 5.84
CA ALA A 264 5.95 -11.92 5.21
C ALA A 264 6.30 -12.17 3.74
N PHE A 265 6.06 -11.18 2.88
CA PHE A 265 6.54 -11.23 1.51
C PHE A 265 6.90 -9.84 1.02
N ILE A 266 7.70 -9.79 -0.04
CA ILE A 266 8.10 -8.56 -0.71
C ILE A 266 8.36 -8.86 -2.19
N ASN A 267 7.94 -7.95 -3.08
CA ASN A 267 8.14 -8.08 -4.52
C ASN A 267 9.31 -7.25 -5.02
N GLY A 268 9.48 -6.05 -4.48
CA GLY A 268 10.60 -5.18 -4.83
C GLY A 268 10.98 -4.26 -3.68
N ILE A 269 12.26 -3.87 -3.67
CA ILE A 269 12.85 -2.96 -2.68
C ILE A 269 13.70 -1.94 -3.42
N ASP A 270 13.43 -0.66 -3.21
CA ASP A 270 14.36 0.41 -3.50
C ASP A 270 14.97 0.96 -2.22
N VAL A 271 16.28 1.17 -2.24
CA VAL A 271 17.03 1.91 -1.21
C VAL A 271 17.94 2.89 -1.92
N VAL A 272 17.64 4.19 -1.78
CA VAL A 272 18.31 5.25 -2.53
C VAL A 272 18.79 6.33 -1.57
N SER A 273 20.08 6.68 -1.62
CA SER A 273 20.61 7.87 -0.94
C SER A 273 19.86 9.11 -1.44
N MET A 274 19.41 9.95 -0.51
CA MET A 274 18.72 11.20 -0.84
C MET A 274 19.32 12.39 -0.07
N PRO A 275 19.21 13.61 -0.60
CA PRO A 275 19.60 14.82 0.10
C PRO A 275 18.74 15.08 1.32
N GLU A 276 19.26 15.91 2.23
CA GLU A 276 18.46 16.47 3.31
C GLU A 276 17.56 17.59 2.78
N ILE A 277 16.33 17.22 2.37
CA ILE A 277 15.33 18.17 1.85
C ILE A 277 14.28 18.58 2.89
N PHE A 278 14.25 17.91 4.04
CA PHE A 278 13.30 18.23 5.09
C PHE A 278 13.89 19.31 6.01
N GLN A 279 13.20 20.44 6.09
CA GLN A 279 13.54 21.54 6.99
C GLN A 279 12.52 21.62 8.11
N ALA A 280 12.83 22.42 9.14
CA ALA A 280 11.86 22.72 10.18
C ALA A 280 10.59 23.31 9.55
N ALA A 281 9.42 22.78 9.94
CA ALA A 281 8.13 23.27 9.50
C ALA A 281 7.47 24.08 10.63
N PRO A 282 6.86 25.23 10.32
CA PRO A 282 6.11 26.00 11.32
C PRO A 282 4.91 25.19 11.82
N MET A 283 4.58 25.33 13.10
CA MET A 283 3.43 24.66 13.69
C MET A 283 2.14 25.31 13.19
N VAL A 284 1.27 24.53 12.56
CA VAL A 284 -0.03 25.01 12.08
C VAL A 284 -0.84 25.52 13.27
N GLY A 285 -1.29 26.78 13.20
CA GLY A 285 -2.13 27.41 14.23
C GLY A 285 -1.37 28.15 15.33
N PHE A 286 -0.04 28.22 15.27
CA PHE A 286 0.78 29.07 16.13
C PHE A 286 1.40 30.20 15.29
N THR A 287 1.35 31.44 15.79
CA THR A 287 2.17 32.53 15.27
C THR A 287 3.52 32.47 15.99
N ASP A 288 4.61 32.48 15.23
CA ASP A 288 5.99 32.52 15.73
C ASP A 288 6.25 33.67 16.72
#